data_AF-A0A150X1S1-F1
#
_entry.id   AF-A0A150X1S1-F1
#
_cell.length_a   1.000
_cell.length_b   1.000
_cell.length_c   1.000
_cell.angle_alpha   90.00
_cell.angle_beta   90.00
_cell.angle_gamma   90.00
#
_symmetry.space_group_name_H-M   'P 1'
#
loop_
_entity.id
_entity.type
_entity.pdbx_description
1 polymer ?
#
loop_
_entity_poly.entity_id
_entity_poly.type
_entity_poly.pdbx_seq_one_letter_code
_entity_poly.pdbx_strand_id
1 'polypeptide(L)'
;MKKATMKTGLLAMALMFSGSIAQAQQATLAETVVVDGWGREEQDLSKLPKMEKDIVILQNVLGDLFGNGDSYFSSSRSAKGMYIPGGGVIFSMSSRSSYGALLVEYVDVARVSSGQSGDAEEEVDVEEFNKKTEDAIREKSKEFLTNYGSLLSELKSGEKLMLNVDYSVRQDRDGQRSSGNRITFVSRSNQKRMQSSISYKTLNDFSTGKINLQQAMSAVETSIIEDAEKDMTDAKILAGILDDLMQSSMDGKFRRRSKTNWTYFDGFGLMLNIQMSTSMRGTDVLVYSQGSRVISRVDESDKEKERADLAKELEEAYPEFENMLKENIIQYGRTLRSLGAGESVIVNVDFGSIIRDSKMPRSIRMIIPKSSIDAYAKGQKSLEQVKKEIDIKKLQGSVGSSSTFIYNGSSNFFPAVYETVPEPPAAPVIKGTSRSRSRSNR
;
A
#
# COMPACT_ATOMS: atom_id res chain seq x y z
N MET A 1 -40.76 -5.28 -57.86
CA MET A 1 -40.61 -3.98 -57.15
C MET A 1 -39.83 -4.22 -55.87
N LYS A 2 -38.59 -3.72 -55.81
CA LYS A 2 -37.67 -3.89 -54.67
C LYS A 2 -37.97 -2.81 -53.62
N LYS A 3 -38.22 -3.22 -52.37
CA LYS A 3 -38.29 -2.30 -51.23
C LYS A 3 -36.91 -2.25 -50.58
N ALA A 4 -36.24 -1.11 -50.75
CA ALA A 4 -35.07 -0.72 -49.99
C ALA A 4 -35.56 0.00 -48.73
N THR A 5 -35.09 -0.41 -47.55
CA THR A 5 -35.39 0.26 -46.29
C THR A 5 -34.07 0.69 -45.66
N MET A 6 -34.00 1.99 -45.40
CA MET A 6 -32.84 2.76 -44.95
C MET A 6 -32.24 2.22 -43.65
N LYS A 7 -30.92 1.99 -43.66
CA LYS A 7 -30.07 2.02 -42.46
C LYS A 7 -29.37 3.37 -42.44
N THR A 8 -29.79 4.27 -41.56
CA THR A 8 -29.10 5.54 -41.28
C THR A 8 -29.36 5.90 -39.82
N GLY A 9 -28.32 5.83 -39.00
CA GLY A 9 -28.39 6.28 -37.61
C GLY A 9 -27.45 5.53 -36.65
N LEU A 10 -26.14 5.47 -36.95
CA LEU A 10 -25.11 5.08 -35.98
C LEU A 10 -23.73 5.50 -36.51
N LEU A 11 -23.48 6.81 -36.55
CA LEU A 11 -22.17 7.35 -36.92
C LEU A 11 -21.94 8.73 -36.30
N ALA A 12 -21.77 8.77 -34.97
CA ALA A 12 -21.37 9.99 -34.26
C ALA A 12 -20.71 9.77 -32.88
N MET A 13 -20.06 8.61 -32.62
CA MET A 13 -19.30 8.38 -31.37
C MET A 13 -17.87 7.85 -31.60
N ALA A 14 -17.32 7.95 -32.81
CA ALA A 14 -15.99 7.42 -33.15
C ALA A 14 -14.90 8.49 -33.36
N LEU A 15 -15.16 9.77 -33.06
CA LEU A 15 -14.22 10.88 -33.35
C LEU A 15 -13.82 11.74 -32.14
N MET A 16 -14.07 11.30 -30.89
CA MET A 16 -13.60 12.00 -29.68
C MET A 16 -12.53 11.25 -28.86
N PHE A 17 -11.92 10.19 -29.42
CA PHE A 17 -10.89 9.40 -28.71
C PHE A 17 -9.55 9.26 -29.46
N SER A 18 -9.28 10.08 -30.47
CA SER A 18 -7.98 10.12 -31.16
C SER A 18 -6.96 11.10 -30.55
N GLY A 19 -7.27 11.74 -29.42
CA GLY A 19 -6.46 12.82 -28.84
C GLY A 19 -5.38 12.43 -27.83
N SER A 20 -5.35 11.19 -27.32
CA SER A 20 -4.49 10.81 -26.18
C SER A 20 -3.47 9.69 -26.45
N ILE A 21 -3.41 9.15 -27.69
CA ILE A 21 -2.50 8.02 -28.00
C ILE A 21 -1.16 8.48 -28.60
N ALA A 22 -1.00 9.77 -28.96
CA ALA A 22 0.21 10.26 -29.65
C ALA A 22 1.39 10.68 -28.75
N GLN A 23 1.28 10.60 -27.41
CA GLN A 23 2.38 11.01 -26.50
C GLN A 23 3.18 9.86 -25.88
N ALA A 24 2.89 8.59 -26.19
CA ALA A 24 3.57 7.44 -25.57
C ALA A 24 4.74 6.83 -26.39
N GLN A 25 5.16 7.42 -27.52
CA GLN A 25 6.14 6.79 -28.43
C GLN A 25 7.37 7.63 -28.80
N GLN A 26 7.77 8.61 -28.00
CA GLN A 26 9.08 9.26 -28.14
C GLN A 26 9.80 9.35 -26.79
N ALA A 27 10.31 8.22 -26.32
CA ALA A 27 11.43 8.18 -25.37
C ALA A 27 12.71 7.98 -26.18
N THR A 28 13.27 9.09 -26.68
CA THR A 28 14.62 9.13 -27.24
C THR A 28 15.65 8.92 -26.14
N LEU A 29 16.56 7.98 -26.37
CA LEU A 29 17.77 7.72 -25.60
C LEU A 29 18.63 8.98 -25.50
N ALA A 30 18.61 9.61 -24.33
CA ALA A 30 19.64 10.53 -23.88
C ALA A 30 19.87 10.24 -22.40
N GLU A 31 21.07 9.76 -22.06
CA GLU A 31 21.54 9.64 -20.68
C GLU A 31 21.74 11.04 -20.09
N THR A 32 20.65 11.62 -19.61
CA THR A 32 20.67 12.76 -18.69
C THR A 32 20.03 12.28 -17.40
N VAL A 33 20.83 12.17 -16.34
CA VAL A 33 20.35 11.90 -14.98
C VAL A 33 19.49 13.10 -14.56
N VAL A 34 18.17 12.94 -14.59
CA VAL A 34 17.23 13.96 -14.14
C VAL A 34 17.00 13.72 -12.66
N VAL A 35 17.68 14.49 -11.81
CA VAL A 35 17.38 14.49 -10.39
C VAL A 35 16.02 15.18 -10.18
N ASP A 36 14.98 14.42 -9.83
CA ASP A 36 13.73 15.00 -9.30
C ASP A 36 14.10 15.94 -8.13
N GLY A 37 13.55 17.16 -8.12
CA GLY A 37 13.80 18.22 -7.13
C GLY A 37 13.49 17.86 -5.67
N TRP A 38 13.13 16.61 -5.38
CA TRP A 38 12.94 16.04 -4.04
C TRP A 38 14.05 15.08 -3.59
N GLY A 39 15.19 15.03 -4.28
CA GLY A 39 16.39 14.30 -3.84
C GLY A 39 16.20 12.78 -3.78
N ARG A 40 15.34 12.25 -4.65
CA ARG A 40 15.11 10.80 -4.77
C ARG A 40 16.06 10.23 -5.79
N GLU A 41 16.76 9.16 -5.42
CA GLU A 41 17.44 8.29 -6.38
C GLU A 41 16.40 7.79 -7.38
N GLU A 42 16.57 8.14 -8.66
CA GLU A 42 15.84 7.48 -9.74
C GLU A 42 16.17 5.99 -9.65
N GLN A 43 15.17 5.17 -9.35
CA GLN A 43 15.36 3.74 -9.32
C GLN A 43 15.71 3.29 -10.73
N ASP A 44 16.93 2.77 -10.90
CA ASP A 44 17.40 2.24 -12.16
C ASP A 44 16.62 0.95 -12.49
N LEU A 45 15.51 1.12 -13.22
CA LEU A 45 14.60 0.05 -13.61
C LEU A 45 15.28 -1.02 -14.47
N SER A 46 16.46 -0.75 -15.04
CA SER A 46 17.21 -1.72 -15.84
C SER A 46 17.81 -2.85 -15.01
N LYS A 47 17.98 -2.64 -13.69
CA LYS A 47 18.54 -3.62 -12.76
C LYS A 47 17.49 -4.57 -12.17
N LEU A 48 16.22 -4.24 -12.30
CA LEU A 48 15.13 -5.05 -11.75
C LEU A 48 14.85 -6.26 -12.65
N PRO A 49 14.45 -7.41 -12.06
CA PRO A 49 13.80 -8.48 -12.81
C PRO A 49 12.61 -7.94 -13.60
N LYS A 50 12.38 -8.49 -14.79
CA LYS A 50 11.37 -7.98 -15.73
C LYS A 50 9.97 -7.85 -15.09
N MET A 51 9.46 -8.88 -14.40
CA MET A 51 8.20 -8.79 -13.66
C MET A 51 8.16 -7.60 -12.70
N GLU A 52 9.23 -7.35 -11.94
CA GLU A 52 9.26 -6.26 -10.96
C GLU A 52 9.31 -4.90 -11.64
N LYS A 53 10.06 -4.76 -12.73
CA LYS A 53 10.05 -3.59 -13.59
C LYS A 53 8.66 -3.30 -14.13
N ASP A 54 7.98 -4.31 -14.69
CA ASP A 54 6.63 -4.16 -15.26
C ASP A 54 5.62 -3.75 -14.17
N ILE A 55 5.73 -4.32 -12.97
CA ILE A 55 4.93 -3.91 -11.80
C ILE A 55 5.17 -2.44 -11.45
N VAL A 56 6.42 -1.97 -11.43
CA VAL A 56 6.74 -0.55 -11.12
C VAL A 56 6.17 0.39 -12.19
N ILE A 57 6.26 0.02 -13.47
CA ILE A 57 5.65 0.79 -14.56
C ILE A 57 4.13 0.90 -14.35
N LEU A 58 3.47 -0.21 -14.03
CA LEU A 58 2.03 -0.24 -13.79
C LEU A 58 1.60 0.53 -12.54
N GLN A 59 2.44 0.62 -11.51
CA GLN A 59 2.18 1.49 -10.36
C GLN A 59 2.11 2.96 -10.78
N ASN A 60 2.98 3.40 -11.69
CA ASN A 60 2.96 4.77 -12.20
C ASN A 60 1.72 5.02 -13.05
N VAL A 61 1.36 4.07 -13.94
CA VAL A 61 0.12 4.15 -14.74
C VAL A 61 -1.11 4.28 -13.83
N LEU A 62 -1.19 3.48 -12.75
CA LEU A 62 -2.26 3.62 -11.75
C LEU A 62 -2.25 4.99 -11.08
N GLY A 63 -1.07 5.50 -10.73
CA GLY A 63 -0.89 6.82 -10.15
C GLY A 63 -1.45 7.92 -11.04
N ASP A 64 -1.22 7.84 -12.35
CA ASP A 64 -1.69 8.81 -13.34
C ASP A 64 -3.18 8.65 -13.63
N LEU A 65 -3.67 7.42 -13.79
CA LEU A 65 -5.08 7.13 -14.09
C LEU A 65 -6.02 7.58 -12.96
N PHE A 66 -5.61 7.39 -11.71
CA PHE A 66 -6.37 7.84 -10.54
C PHE A 66 -6.04 9.28 -10.14
N GLY A 67 -4.86 9.81 -10.51
CA GLY A 67 -4.41 11.15 -10.11
C GLY A 67 -4.91 12.29 -11.01
N ASN A 68 -5.24 12.03 -12.28
CA ASN A 68 -5.70 13.05 -13.20
C ASN A 68 -7.24 13.26 -13.09
N GLY A 69 -7.65 14.42 -12.58
CA GLY A 69 -9.03 14.92 -12.69
C GLY A 69 -9.99 14.59 -11.54
N ASP A 70 -9.65 13.65 -10.66
CA ASP A 70 -10.51 13.28 -9.54
C ASP A 70 -9.96 13.85 -8.23
N SER A 71 -10.71 14.78 -7.62
CA SER A 71 -10.41 15.33 -6.29
C SER A 71 -10.41 14.28 -5.18
N TYR A 72 -10.90 13.06 -5.46
CA TYR A 72 -10.99 11.95 -4.51
C TYR A 72 -9.63 11.28 -4.21
N PHE A 73 -8.67 11.38 -5.13
CA PHE A 73 -7.37 10.71 -5.00
C PHE A 73 -6.24 11.73 -4.90
N SER A 74 -5.72 11.93 -3.69
CA SER A 74 -4.53 12.77 -3.48
C SER A 74 -3.28 12.09 -4.06
N SER A 75 -2.75 12.67 -5.12
CA SER A 75 -1.40 12.50 -5.71
C SER A 75 -0.72 11.12 -5.59
N SER A 76 -0.93 10.31 -6.63
CA SER A 76 0.01 9.44 -7.38
C SER A 76 1.02 8.51 -6.69
N ARG A 77 1.07 8.41 -5.35
CA ARG A 77 2.11 7.62 -4.65
C ARG A 77 1.58 6.42 -3.84
N SER A 78 0.28 6.13 -3.92
CA SER A 78 -0.33 5.08 -3.10
C SER A 78 -0.44 3.71 -3.78
N ALA A 79 -0.22 3.61 -5.09
CA ALA A 79 -0.25 2.31 -5.77
C ALA A 79 0.95 1.45 -5.40
N LYS A 80 0.68 0.22 -4.96
CA LYS A 80 1.68 -0.80 -4.65
C LYS A 80 1.30 -2.13 -5.28
N GLY A 81 2.23 -2.71 -6.02
CA GLY A 81 2.06 -3.98 -6.71
C GLY A 81 2.95 -5.07 -6.12
N MET A 82 2.48 -6.32 -6.18
CA MET A 82 3.21 -7.50 -5.73
C MET A 82 2.84 -8.72 -6.56
N TYR A 83 3.84 -9.46 -7.01
CA TYR A 83 3.67 -10.79 -7.60
C TYR A 83 3.66 -11.88 -6.52
N ILE A 84 2.68 -12.78 -6.60
CA ILE A 84 2.53 -13.98 -5.79
C ILE A 84 2.62 -15.19 -6.73
N PRO A 85 3.66 -16.02 -6.61
CA PRO A 85 3.82 -17.18 -7.48
C PRO A 85 2.58 -18.08 -7.48
N GLY A 86 2.02 -18.35 -8.67
CA GLY A 86 0.82 -19.17 -8.83
C GLY A 86 -0.51 -18.45 -8.62
N GLY A 87 -0.52 -17.30 -7.93
CA GLY A 87 -1.71 -16.45 -7.79
C GLY A 87 -1.77 -15.34 -8.85
N GLY A 88 -0.62 -14.74 -9.18
CA GLY A 88 -0.47 -13.65 -10.15
C GLY A 88 -0.05 -12.33 -9.50
N VAL A 89 -0.57 -11.20 -9.97
CA VAL A 89 -0.18 -9.87 -9.44
C VAL A 89 -1.35 -9.19 -8.74
N ILE A 90 -1.09 -8.62 -7.57
CA ILE A 90 -2.02 -7.75 -6.86
C ILE A 90 -1.47 -6.33 -6.84
N PHE A 91 -2.30 -5.38 -7.22
CA PHE A 91 -2.13 -3.96 -6.96
C PHE A 91 -3.05 -3.52 -5.83
N SER A 92 -2.58 -2.63 -4.97
CA SER A 92 -3.41 -1.97 -3.96
C SER A 92 -3.19 -0.47 -3.98
N MET A 93 -4.28 0.27 -3.80
CA MET A 93 -4.34 1.73 -3.79
C MET A 93 -5.24 2.18 -2.66
N SER A 94 -4.87 3.26 -1.98
CA SER A 94 -5.74 3.89 -0.99
C SER A 94 -6.03 5.31 -1.40
N SER A 95 -7.29 5.70 -1.22
CA SER A 95 -7.74 7.08 -1.38
C SER A 95 -7.36 7.97 -0.19
N ARG A 96 -6.42 7.54 0.69
CA ARG A 96 -6.08 8.27 1.92
C ARG A 96 -5.34 9.57 1.58
N SER A 97 -6.12 10.59 1.29
CA SER A 97 -5.75 11.97 1.49
C SER A 97 -5.90 12.26 2.99
N SER A 98 -4.78 12.31 3.71
CA SER A 98 -4.74 12.83 5.09
C SER A 98 -5.30 14.26 5.19
N TYR A 99 -5.43 14.95 4.06
CA TYR A 99 -5.96 16.31 3.94
C TYR A 99 -7.31 16.40 3.23
N GLY A 100 -7.81 15.39 2.50
CA GLY A 100 -9.04 15.54 1.71
C GLY A 100 -10.32 15.42 2.54
N ALA A 101 -10.30 14.63 3.63
CA ALA A 101 -11.41 14.65 4.59
C ALA A 101 -11.54 16.02 5.29
N LEU A 102 -10.43 16.74 5.48
CA LEU A 102 -10.47 18.10 6.03
C LEU A 102 -10.77 19.15 4.96
N LEU A 103 -10.17 19.06 3.76
CA LEU A 103 -10.29 20.10 2.73
C LEU A 103 -11.58 20.02 1.90
N VAL A 104 -12.08 18.83 1.58
CA VAL A 104 -13.36 18.70 0.86
C VAL A 104 -14.52 19.16 1.75
N GLU A 105 -14.42 18.88 3.05
CA GLU A 105 -15.37 19.39 4.03
C GLU A 105 -15.27 20.91 4.20
N TYR A 106 -14.05 21.48 4.16
CA TYR A 106 -13.88 22.94 4.20
C TYR A 106 -14.37 23.66 2.94
N VAL A 107 -14.30 23.04 1.75
CA VAL A 107 -14.79 23.69 0.51
C VAL A 107 -16.33 23.72 0.48
N ASP A 108 -17.00 22.65 0.91
CA ASP A 108 -18.46 22.64 1.01
C ASP A 108 -18.95 23.52 2.17
N VAL A 109 -18.28 23.52 3.34
CA VAL A 109 -18.65 24.39 4.47
C VAL A 109 -18.28 25.86 4.25
N ALA A 110 -17.17 26.18 3.56
CA ALA A 110 -16.81 27.56 3.25
C ALA A 110 -17.79 28.19 2.25
N ARG A 111 -18.33 27.42 1.30
CA ARG A 111 -19.41 27.87 0.40
C ARG A 111 -20.71 28.15 1.15
N VAL A 112 -21.01 27.39 2.21
CA VAL A 112 -22.16 27.64 3.10
C VAL A 112 -21.92 28.84 4.03
N SER A 113 -20.69 29.11 4.46
CA SER A 113 -20.39 30.22 5.38
C SER A 113 -20.16 31.58 4.72
N SER A 114 -19.81 31.62 3.43
CA SER A 114 -19.74 32.88 2.67
C SER A 114 -21.15 33.26 2.23
N GLY A 115 -21.95 33.76 3.17
CA GLY A 115 -23.38 34.07 3.03
C GLY A 115 -23.71 35.15 2.01
N GLN A 116 -23.45 34.89 0.73
CA GLN A 116 -23.65 35.84 -0.35
C GLN A 116 -24.09 35.17 -1.65
N SER A 117 -25.20 34.43 -1.62
CA SER A 117 -26.15 34.27 -2.74
C SER A 117 -27.29 33.34 -2.33
N GLY A 118 -28.52 33.82 -2.37
CA GLY A 118 -29.74 33.06 -2.05
C GLY A 118 -30.16 32.06 -3.12
N ASP A 119 -29.20 31.34 -3.70
CA ASP A 119 -29.47 30.22 -4.60
C ASP A 119 -29.52 28.95 -3.75
N ALA A 120 -30.60 28.19 -3.93
CA ALA A 120 -30.94 27.01 -3.17
C ALA A 120 -29.71 26.11 -2.93
N GLU A 121 -29.44 25.80 -1.66
CA GLU A 121 -28.46 24.79 -1.29
C GLU A 121 -28.86 23.48 -1.97
N GLU A 122 -28.13 23.11 -3.03
CA GLU A 122 -28.28 21.81 -3.66
C GLU A 122 -27.71 20.79 -2.67
N GLU A 123 -28.60 20.23 -1.85
CA GLU A 123 -28.29 19.18 -0.90
C GLU A 123 -27.69 18.01 -1.69
N VAL A 124 -26.37 17.84 -1.56
CA VAL A 124 -25.67 16.76 -2.24
C VAL A 124 -26.12 15.45 -1.62
N ASP A 125 -26.93 14.68 -2.34
CA ASP A 125 -27.34 13.34 -1.95
C ASP A 125 -26.08 12.47 -1.74
N VAL A 126 -25.89 12.06 -0.49
CA VAL A 126 -24.74 11.25 -0.06
C VAL A 126 -24.72 9.90 -0.76
N GLU A 127 -25.89 9.31 -1.02
CA GLU A 127 -26.00 8.03 -1.72
C GLU A 127 -25.58 8.19 -3.18
N GLU A 128 -26.04 9.25 -3.86
CA GLU A 128 -25.64 9.56 -5.24
C GLU A 128 -24.12 9.79 -5.33
N PHE A 129 -23.55 10.56 -4.41
CA PHE A 129 -22.12 10.82 -4.36
C PHE A 129 -21.29 9.53 -4.19
N ASN A 130 -21.68 8.68 -3.24
CA ASN A 130 -20.99 7.42 -2.98
C ASN A 130 -21.09 6.49 -4.19
N LYS A 131 -22.27 6.38 -4.80
CA LYS A 131 -22.47 5.58 -6.01
C LYS A 131 -21.62 6.08 -7.17
N LYS A 132 -21.56 7.40 -7.40
CA LYS A 132 -20.70 8.01 -8.41
C LYS A 132 -19.21 7.71 -8.17
N THR A 133 -18.78 7.72 -6.91
CA THR A 133 -17.40 7.35 -6.52
C THR A 133 -17.13 5.88 -6.80
N GLU A 134 -18.05 4.99 -6.44
CA GLU A 134 -17.93 3.55 -6.72
C GLU A 134 -17.90 3.26 -8.23
N ASP A 135 -18.76 3.90 -9.02
CA ASP A 135 -18.81 3.74 -10.47
C ASP A 135 -17.50 4.22 -11.13
N ALA A 136 -16.97 5.37 -10.69
CA ALA A 136 -15.69 5.89 -11.18
C ALA A 136 -14.51 4.95 -10.87
N ILE A 137 -14.45 4.41 -9.64
CA ILE A 137 -13.43 3.44 -9.26
C ILE A 137 -13.55 2.17 -10.11
N ARG A 138 -14.79 1.69 -10.31
CA ARG A 138 -15.06 0.48 -11.09
C ARG A 138 -14.63 0.65 -12.55
N GLU A 139 -14.98 1.77 -13.18
CA GLU A 139 -14.63 2.06 -14.57
C GLU A 139 -13.11 2.16 -14.74
N LYS A 140 -12.42 2.94 -13.91
CA LYS A 140 -10.95 3.06 -13.94
C LYS A 140 -10.25 1.73 -13.65
N SER A 141 -10.82 0.92 -12.75
CA SER A 141 -10.28 -0.41 -12.48
C SER A 141 -10.39 -1.32 -13.70
N LYS A 142 -11.53 -1.30 -14.40
CA LYS A 142 -11.72 -2.06 -15.65
C LYS A 142 -10.75 -1.60 -16.71
N GLU A 143 -10.66 -0.28 -16.93
CA GLU A 143 -9.74 0.33 -17.89
C GLU A 143 -8.29 -0.07 -17.60
N PHE A 144 -7.85 0.08 -16.35
CA PHE A 144 -6.50 -0.29 -15.93
C PHE A 144 -6.20 -1.75 -16.25
N LEU A 145 -7.06 -2.65 -15.76
CA LEU A 145 -6.86 -4.09 -15.85
C LEU A 145 -6.84 -4.56 -17.31
N THR A 146 -7.75 -4.08 -18.17
CA THR A 146 -7.83 -4.53 -19.56
C THR A 146 -6.77 -3.92 -20.45
N ASN A 147 -6.47 -2.63 -20.29
CA ASN A 147 -5.60 -1.92 -21.23
C ASN A 147 -4.12 -2.08 -20.90
N TYR A 148 -3.79 -2.24 -19.62
CA TYR A 148 -2.40 -2.27 -19.16
C TYR A 148 -1.99 -3.62 -18.54
N GLY A 149 -2.94 -4.46 -18.15
CA GLY A 149 -2.64 -5.75 -17.52
C GLY A 149 -1.82 -6.70 -18.39
N SER A 150 -1.91 -6.59 -19.72
CA SER A 150 -1.13 -7.40 -20.67
C SER A 150 0.37 -7.08 -20.68
N LEU A 151 0.80 -5.96 -20.08
CA LEU A 151 2.21 -5.62 -19.91
C LEU A 151 2.95 -6.64 -19.01
N LEU A 152 2.23 -7.32 -18.12
CA LEU A 152 2.75 -8.38 -17.24
C LEU A 152 2.94 -9.70 -18.00
N SER A 153 3.77 -9.66 -19.03
CA SER A 153 3.97 -10.76 -19.98
C SER A 153 4.56 -12.04 -19.38
N GLU A 154 5.11 -11.97 -18.16
CA GLU A 154 5.64 -13.11 -17.42
C GLU A 154 4.59 -13.85 -16.58
N LEU A 155 3.34 -13.35 -16.54
CA LEU A 155 2.23 -14.05 -15.89
C LEU A 155 1.88 -15.35 -16.62
N LYS A 156 1.50 -16.37 -15.86
CA LYS A 156 1.05 -17.66 -16.38
C LYS A 156 -0.44 -17.64 -16.69
N SER A 157 -0.88 -18.52 -17.59
CA SER A 157 -2.30 -18.58 -18.00
C SER A 157 -3.29 -18.90 -16.88
N GLY A 158 -2.84 -19.55 -15.81
CA GLY A 158 -3.64 -19.84 -14.61
C GLY A 158 -3.62 -18.74 -13.55
N GLU A 159 -2.82 -17.69 -13.73
CA GLU A 159 -2.70 -16.58 -12.80
C GLU A 159 -3.69 -15.47 -13.13
N LYS A 160 -3.96 -14.59 -12.15
CA LYS A 160 -4.85 -13.44 -12.33
C LYS A 160 -4.19 -12.12 -11.93
N LEU A 161 -4.77 -11.05 -12.42
CA LEU A 161 -4.40 -9.69 -12.06
C LEU A 161 -5.52 -9.10 -11.20
N MET A 162 -5.17 -8.51 -10.06
CA MET A 162 -6.13 -7.91 -9.12
C MET A 162 -5.73 -6.47 -8.78
N LEU A 163 -6.72 -5.60 -8.67
CA LEU A 163 -6.59 -4.23 -8.17
C LEU A 163 -7.54 -4.05 -6.97
N ASN A 164 -6.97 -3.67 -5.83
CA ASN A 164 -7.70 -3.33 -4.62
C ASN A 164 -7.66 -1.83 -4.38
N VAL A 165 -8.80 -1.19 -4.25
CA VAL A 165 -8.92 0.25 -4.00
C VAL A 165 -9.66 0.44 -2.69
N ASP A 166 -8.96 0.90 -1.65
CA ASP A 166 -9.56 1.33 -0.39
C ASP A 166 -10.10 2.76 -0.56
N TYR A 167 -11.38 2.97 -0.25
CA TYR A 167 -12.04 4.28 -0.32
C TYR A 167 -12.93 4.54 0.90
N SER A 168 -13.16 5.82 1.21
CA SER A 168 -14.07 6.24 2.28
C SER A 168 -15.42 6.62 1.72
N VAL A 169 -16.47 6.10 2.35
CA VAL A 169 -17.85 6.43 2.01
C VAL A 169 -18.28 7.65 2.84
N ARG A 170 -18.95 8.62 2.21
CA ARG A 170 -19.61 9.72 2.92
C ARG A 170 -20.78 9.14 3.71
N GLN A 171 -20.91 9.53 4.97
CA GLN A 171 -22.08 9.20 5.78
C GLN A 171 -22.95 10.43 5.88
N ASP A 172 -24.27 10.23 5.85
CA ASP A 172 -25.19 11.27 6.26
C ASP A 172 -24.85 11.69 7.68
N ARG A 173 -24.67 13.00 7.85
CA ARG A 173 -24.50 13.58 9.16
C ARG A 173 -25.88 13.65 9.78
N ASP A 174 -26.29 12.58 10.45
CA ASP A 174 -27.34 12.67 11.44
C ASP A 174 -26.94 13.79 12.40
N GLY A 175 -27.64 14.92 12.30
CA GLY A 175 -27.23 16.22 12.84
C GLY A 175 -27.21 16.24 14.37
N GLN A 176 -26.26 15.55 14.99
CA GLN A 176 -25.91 15.72 16.39
C GLN A 176 -25.27 17.09 16.56
N ARG A 177 -26.14 18.11 16.63
CA ARG A 177 -25.84 19.41 17.18
C ARG A 177 -25.43 19.19 18.63
N SER A 178 -24.13 18.97 18.86
CA SER A 178 -23.53 19.00 20.18
C SER A 178 -23.92 20.34 20.84
N SER A 179 -24.66 20.28 21.95
CA SER A 179 -25.24 21.46 22.62
C SER A 179 -24.21 22.30 23.38
N GLY A 180 -22.99 22.43 22.86
CA GLY A 180 -21.92 23.23 23.42
C GLY A 180 -20.88 23.48 22.34
N ASN A 181 -20.27 24.67 22.34
CA ASN A 181 -19.34 25.25 21.34
C ASN A 181 -18.08 24.45 20.96
N ARG A 182 -18.06 23.12 21.09
CA ARG A 182 -17.01 22.23 20.60
C ARG A 182 -17.60 21.19 19.65
N ILE A 183 -17.52 21.48 18.37
CA ILE A 183 -17.71 20.49 17.31
C ILE A 183 -16.48 19.57 17.35
N THR A 184 -16.65 18.36 17.86
CA THR A 184 -15.62 17.32 17.80
C THR A 184 -15.96 16.41 16.63
N PHE A 185 -15.25 16.57 15.51
CA PHE A 185 -15.44 15.72 14.33
C PHE A 185 -14.80 14.36 14.58
N VAL A 186 -15.58 13.39 15.08
CA VAL A 186 -15.16 11.99 15.11
C VAL A 186 -15.62 11.35 13.80
N SER A 187 -14.84 11.53 12.73
CA SER A 187 -15.10 10.83 11.47
C SER A 187 -14.77 9.35 11.66
N ARG A 188 -15.77 8.54 12.02
CA ARG A 188 -15.70 7.08 11.85
C ARG A 188 -15.88 6.81 10.36
N SER A 189 -14.82 6.98 9.58
CA SER A 189 -14.89 6.68 8.15
C SER A 189 -15.24 5.21 7.96
N ASN A 190 -16.43 4.90 7.43
CA ASN A 190 -16.73 3.59 6.88
C ASN A 190 -15.82 3.42 5.65
N GLN A 191 -14.68 2.75 5.85
CA GLN A 191 -13.78 2.42 4.77
C GLN A 191 -14.35 1.19 4.07
N LYS A 192 -14.59 1.30 2.77
CA LYS A 192 -14.91 0.16 1.90
C LYS A 192 -13.69 -0.16 1.04
N ARG A 193 -13.61 -1.40 0.57
CA ARG A 193 -12.61 -1.83 -0.42
C ARG A 193 -13.30 -2.35 -1.66
N MET A 194 -12.94 -1.82 -2.81
CA MET A 194 -13.30 -2.42 -4.10
C MET A 194 -12.18 -3.34 -4.55
N GLN A 195 -12.49 -4.62 -4.79
CA GLN A 195 -11.57 -5.56 -5.43
C GLN A 195 -12.04 -5.77 -6.86
N SER A 196 -11.16 -5.54 -7.83
CA SER A 196 -11.40 -5.87 -9.23
C SER A 196 -10.35 -6.85 -9.71
N SER A 197 -10.73 -7.91 -10.44
CA SER A 197 -9.77 -8.88 -10.95
C SER A 197 -10.12 -9.40 -12.35
N ILE A 198 -9.10 -9.85 -13.08
CA ILE A 198 -9.23 -10.45 -14.40
C ILE A 198 -8.21 -11.58 -14.56
N SER A 199 -8.63 -12.69 -15.19
CA SER A 199 -7.70 -13.78 -15.49
C SER A 199 -6.68 -13.38 -16.54
N TYR A 200 -5.43 -13.83 -16.40
CA TYR A 200 -4.41 -13.55 -17.41
C TYR A 200 -4.73 -14.20 -18.76
N LYS A 201 -5.42 -15.35 -18.75
CA LYS A 201 -5.95 -15.97 -19.98
C LYS A 201 -6.85 -14.99 -20.75
N THR A 202 -7.77 -14.31 -20.08
CA THR A 202 -8.66 -13.32 -20.71
C THR A 202 -7.85 -12.15 -21.29
N LEU A 203 -6.84 -11.65 -20.56
CA LEU A 203 -5.96 -10.59 -21.05
C LEU A 203 -5.19 -11.01 -22.31
N ASN A 204 -4.74 -12.27 -22.36
CA ASN A 204 -4.05 -12.81 -23.53
C ASN A 204 -5.01 -13.05 -24.71
N ASP A 205 -6.23 -13.53 -24.45
CA ASP A 205 -7.25 -13.66 -25.49
C ASP A 205 -7.64 -12.28 -26.07
N PHE A 206 -7.63 -11.23 -25.24
CA PHE A 206 -7.82 -9.85 -25.69
C PHE A 206 -6.62 -9.32 -26.50
N SER A 207 -5.39 -9.48 -26.00
CA SER A 207 -4.17 -9.00 -26.68
C SER A 207 -3.95 -9.68 -28.04
N THR A 208 -4.43 -10.92 -28.20
CA THR A 208 -4.39 -11.68 -29.46
C THR A 208 -5.61 -11.45 -30.36
N GLY A 209 -6.57 -10.60 -29.94
CA GLY A 209 -7.75 -10.25 -30.73
C GLY A 209 -8.85 -11.31 -30.80
N LYS A 210 -8.81 -12.35 -29.95
CA LYS A 210 -9.87 -13.37 -29.89
C LYS A 210 -11.15 -12.85 -29.24
N ILE A 211 -11.00 -11.91 -28.31
CA ILE A 211 -12.12 -11.16 -27.72
C ILE A 211 -11.89 -9.67 -27.94
N ASN A 212 -12.96 -8.89 -27.99
CA ASN A 212 -12.89 -7.44 -28.10
C ASN A 212 -12.80 -6.76 -26.72
N LEU A 213 -12.57 -5.44 -26.70
CA LEU A 213 -12.42 -4.67 -25.46
C LEU A 213 -13.65 -4.76 -24.55
N GLN A 214 -14.86 -4.72 -25.12
CA GLN A 214 -16.10 -4.80 -24.35
C GLN A 214 -16.24 -6.15 -23.64
N GLN A 215 -15.87 -7.24 -24.31
CA GLN A 215 -15.84 -8.58 -23.73
C GLN A 215 -14.79 -8.68 -22.62
N ALA A 216 -13.60 -8.11 -22.81
CA ALA A 216 -12.55 -8.08 -21.80
C ALA A 216 -12.98 -7.28 -20.56
N MET A 217 -13.55 -6.08 -20.74
CA MET A 217 -14.06 -5.23 -19.64
C MET A 217 -15.22 -5.88 -18.89
N SER A 218 -16.05 -6.66 -19.58
CA SER A 218 -17.16 -7.40 -18.97
C SER A 218 -16.69 -8.63 -18.18
N ALA A 219 -15.52 -9.16 -18.52
CA ALA A 219 -14.89 -10.27 -17.80
C ALA A 219 -14.12 -9.84 -16.55
N VAL A 220 -14.02 -8.54 -16.26
CA VAL A 220 -13.49 -8.04 -14.98
C VAL A 220 -14.53 -8.28 -13.90
N GLU A 221 -14.16 -9.09 -12.92
CA GLU A 221 -14.95 -9.36 -11.72
C GLU A 221 -14.72 -8.25 -10.71
N THR A 222 -15.78 -7.68 -10.15
CA THR A 222 -15.68 -6.63 -9.13
C THR A 222 -16.52 -7.00 -7.91
N SER A 223 -15.95 -6.86 -6.71
CA SER A 223 -16.63 -7.00 -5.43
C SER A 223 -16.34 -5.81 -4.52
N ILE A 224 -17.30 -5.48 -3.65
CA ILE A 224 -17.14 -4.46 -2.60
C ILE A 224 -17.13 -5.17 -1.26
N ILE A 225 -16.06 -4.98 -0.50
CA ILE A 225 -15.88 -5.51 0.85
C ILE A 225 -16.14 -4.37 1.82
N GLU A 226 -17.23 -4.48 2.59
CA GLU A 226 -17.63 -3.48 3.58
C GLU A 226 -17.03 -3.75 4.96
N ASP A 227 -16.82 -5.03 5.31
CA ASP A 227 -16.31 -5.44 6.61
C ASP A 227 -15.33 -6.61 6.46
N ALA A 228 -14.11 -6.27 6.02
CA ALA A 228 -13.06 -7.27 5.79
C ALA A 228 -12.71 -8.08 7.06
N GLU A 229 -13.01 -7.55 8.25
CA GLU A 229 -12.70 -8.21 9.52
C GLU A 229 -13.69 -9.34 9.88
N LYS A 230 -14.90 -9.32 9.31
CA LYS A 230 -15.97 -10.23 9.71
C LYS A 230 -15.83 -11.63 9.12
N ASP A 231 -15.16 -11.76 7.99
CA ASP A 231 -15.26 -12.96 7.15
C ASP A 231 -14.20 -14.05 7.43
N MET A 232 -13.16 -13.77 8.24
CA MET A 232 -12.12 -14.77 8.54
C MET A 232 -11.75 -14.82 10.04
N THR A 233 -12.56 -15.57 10.79
CA THR A 233 -12.31 -15.81 12.22
C THR A 233 -10.95 -16.47 12.48
N ASP A 234 -10.52 -17.40 11.60
CA ASP A 234 -9.23 -18.07 11.71
C ASP A 234 -8.03 -17.16 11.41
N ALA A 235 -8.15 -16.23 10.46
CA ALA A 235 -7.15 -15.19 10.23
C ALA A 235 -6.95 -14.31 11.48
N LYS A 236 -8.05 -13.91 12.12
CA LYS A 236 -8.02 -13.15 13.38
C LYS A 236 -7.35 -13.93 14.51
N ILE A 237 -7.62 -15.23 14.62
CA ILE A 237 -6.96 -16.10 15.61
C ILE A 237 -5.46 -16.18 15.33
N LEU A 238 -5.05 -16.42 14.09
CA LEU A 238 -3.64 -16.47 13.73
C LEU A 238 -2.91 -15.14 14.01
N ALA A 239 -3.52 -14.01 13.66
CA ALA A 239 -2.98 -12.69 13.99
C ALA A 239 -2.82 -12.49 15.50
N GLY A 240 -3.79 -12.93 16.31
CA GLY A 240 -3.70 -12.90 17.77
C GLY A 240 -2.57 -13.77 18.32
N ILE A 241 -2.41 -14.99 17.80
CA ILE A 241 -1.30 -15.88 18.19
C ILE A 241 0.05 -15.23 17.88
N LEU A 242 0.20 -14.63 16.70
CA LEU A 242 1.42 -13.91 16.33
C LEU A 242 1.66 -12.69 17.23
N ASP A 243 0.60 -11.96 17.60
CA ASP A 243 0.70 -10.84 18.52
C ASP A 243 1.24 -11.25 19.88
N ASP A 244 0.79 -12.39 20.41
CA ASP A 244 1.23 -12.93 21.70
C ASP A 244 2.68 -13.45 21.64
N LEU A 245 3.01 -14.23 20.61
CA LEU A 245 4.36 -14.78 20.42
C LEU A 245 5.42 -13.67 20.30
N MET A 246 5.08 -12.60 19.57
CA MET A 246 6.00 -11.49 19.29
C MET A 246 6.05 -10.45 20.43
N GLN A 247 5.16 -10.55 21.41
CA GLN A 247 5.21 -9.69 22.60
C GLN A 247 6.30 -10.14 23.58
N SER A 248 6.56 -11.45 23.68
CA SER A 248 7.54 -12.05 24.59
C SER A 248 8.79 -12.60 23.91
N SER A 249 8.97 -12.37 22.61
CA SER A 249 10.09 -12.96 21.86
C SER A 249 11.43 -12.27 22.10
N MET A 250 12.52 -13.04 22.06
CA MET A 250 13.91 -12.59 21.96
C MET A 250 14.35 -11.60 23.06
N ASP A 251 14.00 -11.85 24.31
CA ASP A 251 14.34 -10.99 25.46
C ASP A 251 13.93 -9.51 25.27
N GLY A 252 12.93 -9.27 24.41
CA GLY A 252 12.45 -7.94 24.07
C GLY A 252 13.34 -7.16 23.09
N LYS A 253 14.31 -7.80 22.42
CA LYS A 253 15.11 -7.22 21.32
C LYS A 253 14.21 -6.78 20.17
N PHE A 254 13.28 -7.64 19.77
CA PHE A 254 12.23 -7.34 18.81
C PHE A 254 10.91 -7.20 19.53
N ARG A 255 10.28 -6.02 19.43
CA ARG A 255 8.97 -5.76 20.03
C ARG A 255 7.99 -5.32 18.98
N ARG A 256 6.82 -5.93 18.98
CA ARG A 256 5.72 -5.47 18.15
C ARG A 256 5.29 -4.04 18.54
N ARG A 257 5.10 -3.18 17.54
CA ARG A 257 4.68 -1.77 17.68
C ARG A 257 3.16 -1.59 17.68
N SER A 258 2.45 -2.42 16.91
CA SER A 258 1.00 -2.35 16.68
C SER A 258 0.44 -3.75 16.42
N LYS A 259 -0.88 -3.97 16.60
CA LYS A 259 -1.47 -5.31 16.40
C LYS A 259 -1.22 -5.81 14.99
N THR A 260 -1.02 -7.11 14.83
CA THR A 260 -0.87 -7.73 13.52
C THR A 260 -2.15 -7.48 12.74
N ASN A 261 -2.01 -6.72 11.66
CA ASN A 261 -3.11 -6.43 10.76
C ASN A 261 -3.15 -7.52 9.69
N TRP A 262 -4.32 -7.83 9.15
CA TRP A 262 -4.47 -8.84 8.13
C TRP A 262 -5.44 -8.41 7.03
N THR A 263 -5.27 -8.99 5.85
CA THR A 263 -6.14 -8.77 4.70
C THR A 263 -6.19 -10.03 3.86
N TYR A 264 -7.40 -10.43 3.48
CA TYR A 264 -7.62 -11.50 2.54
C TYR A 264 -7.79 -10.98 1.12
N PHE A 265 -7.19 -11.70 0.19
CA PHE A 265 -7.27 -11.44 -1.23
C PHE A 265 -7.76 -12.72 -1.91
N ASP A 266 -8.99 -12.69 -2.40
CA ASP A 266 -9.60 -13.88 -3.00
C ASP A 266 -8.75 -14.45 -4.14
N GLY A 267 -8.45 -15.74 -4.07
CA GLY A 267 -7.61 -16.48 -5.03
C GLY A 267 -6.11 -16.21 -4.91
N PHE A 268 -5.68 -15.40 -3.93
CA PHE A 268 -4.27 -15.14 -3.64
C PHE A 268 -3.87 -15.54 -2.23
N GLY A 269 -4.77 -15.27 -1.27
CA GLY A 269 -4.68 -15.74 0.10
C GLY A 269 -4.63 -14.64 1.17
N LEU A 270 -4.03 -14.97 2.31
CA LEU A 270 -4.04 -14.16 3.52
C LEU A 270 -2.73 -13.41 3.68
N MET A 271 -2.81 -12.08 3.73
CA MET A 271 -1.70 -11.21 4.08
C MET A 271 -1.74 -10.83 5.55
N LEU A 272 -0.62 -11.01 6.24
CA LEU A 272 -0.37 -10.58 7.61
C LEU A 272 0.70 -9.48 7.59
N ASN A 273 0.43 -8.35 8.25
CA ASN A 273 1.31 -7.21 8.36
C ASN A 273 1.70 -7.00 9.82
N ILE A 274 2.98 -7.24 10.12
CA ILE A 274 3.56 -7.13 11.45
C ILE A 274 4.47 -5.91 11.47
N GLN A 275 4.20 -4.97 12.38
CA GLN A 275 5.07 -3.83 12.61
C GLN A 275 5.90 -4.07 13.87
N MET A 276 7.21 -4.09 13.70
CA MET A 276 8.17 -4.22 14.77
C MET A 276 8.75 -2.85 15.13
N SER A 277 9.28 -2.80 16.33
CA SER A 277 10.03 -1.73 16.93
C SER A 277 11.13 -2.36 17.77
N THR A 278 12.21 -1.63 17.98
CA THR A 278 13.25 -2.06 18.90
C THR A 278 13.04 -1.33 20.22
N SER A 279 13.43 -1.95 21.32
CA SER A 279 13.33 -1.34 22.64
C SER A 279 14.46 -0.31 22.87
N MET A 280 14.54 0.74 22.07
CA MET A 280 15.41 1.84 22.44
C MET A 280 14.83 2.55 23.66
N ARG A 281 15.57 2.50 24.77
CA ARG A 281 15.32 3.21 26.04
C ARG A 281 15.55 4.72 25.94
N GLY A 282 15.42 5.29 24.75
CA GLY A 282 15.64 6.70 24.47
C GLY A 282 14.33 7.45 24.27
N THR A 283 13.41 7.39 25.23
CA THR A 283 12.41 8.46 25.31
C THR A 283 13.16 9.73 25.67
N ASP A 284 13.25 10.69 24.74
CA ASP A 284 13.47 12.08 25.12
C ASP A 284 12.28 12.44 26.04
N VAL A 285 12.50 12.33 27.36
CA VAL A 285 11.47 12.65 28.34
C VAL A 285 11.35 14.16 28.35
N LEU A 286 10.27 14.67 27.78
CA LEU A 286 9.88 16.06 27.95
C LEU A 286 9.40 16.24 29.39
N VAL A 287 10.33 16.56 30.29
CA VAL A 287 9.99 16.85 31.69
C VAL A 287 9.50 18.30 31.76
N TYR A 288 8.23 18.47 32.08
CA TYR A 288 7.67 19.78 32.42
C TYR A 288 7.96 20.07 33.89
N SER A 289 9.02 20.86 34.15
CA SER A 289 9.31 21.38 35.49
C SER A 289 9.01 22.89 35.52
N GLN A 290 8.06 23.28 36.38
CA GLN A 290 7.79 24.66 36.83
C GLN A 290 7.99 25.77 35.77
N GLY A 291 7.18 25.76 34.71
CA GLY A 291 7.10 26.87 33.76
C GLY A 291 8.24 27.01 32.75
N SER A 292 9.24 26.11 32.77
CA SER A 292 10.34 26.11 31.80
C SER A 292 10.48 24.75 31.09
N ARG A 293 10.60 24.79 29.76
CA ARG A 293 10.87 23.59 28.95
C ARG A 293 12.34 23.25 29.08
N VAL A 294 12.68 22.31 29.95
CA VAL A 294 14.03 21.75 30.02
C VAL A 294 14.05 20.49 29.16
N ILE A 295 14.69 20.58 27.99
CA ILE A 295 15.01 19.39 27.18
C ILE A 295 16.33 18.85 27.72
N SER A 296 16.26 17.82 28.56
CA SER A 296 17.45 17.07 28.94
C SER A 296 17.92 16.25 27.73
N ARG A 297 18.87 16.79 26.96
CA ARG A 297 19.60 16.01 25.96
C ARG A 297 20.58 15.11 26.70
N VAL A 298 20.35 13.80 26.64
CA VAL A 298 21.40 12.80 26.86
C VAL A 298 22.50 13.05 25.81
N ASP A 299 23.76 12.93 26.23
CA ASP A 299 24.93 13.22 25.41
C ASP A 299 24.91 12.44 24.08
N GLU A 300 25.21 13.11 22.96
CA GLU A 300 25.02 12.53 21.63
C GLU A 300 25.97 11.36 21.36
N SER A 301 27.17 11.35 21.98
CA SER A 301 28.17 10.28 21.82
C SER A 301 27.74 8.96 22.46
N ASP A 302 27.07 9.02 23.62
CA ASP A 302 26.60 7.82 24.31
C ASP A 302 25.46 7.16 23.53
N LYS A 303 24.59 7.98 22.92
CA LYS A 303 23.50 7.49 22.05
C LYS A 303 24.01 6.77 20.80
N GLU A 304 25.11 7.21 20.21
CA GLU A 304 25.66 6.58 19.00
C GLU A 304 26.24 5.20 19.29
N LYS A 305 26.99 5.08 20.39
CA LYS A 305 27.53 3.79 20.83
C LYS A 305 26.41 2.81 21.20
N GLU A 306 25.42 3.25 21.98
CA GLU A 306 24.24 2.43 22.32
C GLU A 306 23.48 1.96 21.09
N ARG A 307 23.34 2.81 20.05
CA ARG A 307 22.72 2.41 18.77
C ARG A 307 23.53 1.37 18.03
N ALA A 308 24.85 1.52 17.97
CA ALA A 308 25.73 0.58 17.29
C ALA A 308 25.75 -0.80 17.99
N ASP A 309 25.77 -0.81 19.32
CA ASP A 309 25.72 -2.05 20.10
C ASP A 309 24.35 -2.74 19.95
N LEU A 310 23.25 -1.98 20.02
CA LEU A 310 21.90 -2.51 19.76
C LEU A 310 21.77 -3.05 18.33
N ALA A 311 22.30 -2.35 17.32
CA ALA A 311 22.26 -2.81 15.94
C ALA A 311 22.95 -4.18 15.78
N LYS A 312 24.10 -4.39 16.42
CA LYS A 312 24.79 -5.69 16.43
C LYS A 312 23.98 -6.76 17.14
N GLU A 313 23.41 -6.47 18.31
CA GLU A 313 22.56 -7.42 19.04
C GLU A 313 21.34 -7.86 18.21
N LEU A 314 20.76 -6.95 17.44
CA LEU A 314 19.64 -7.23 16.54
C LEU A 314 20.09 -8.04 15.32
N GLU A 315 21.24 -7.71 14.73
CA GLU A 315 21.84 -8.49 13.64
C GLU A 315 22.11 -9.94 14.05
N GLU A 316 22.62 -10.16 15.27
CA GLU A 316 22.87 -11.49 15.82
C GLU A 316 21.58 -12.26 16.13
N ALA A 317 20.53 -11.58 16.61
CA ALA A 317 19.25 -12.19 16.93
C ALA A 317 18.34 -12.41 15.69
N TYR A 318 18.63 -11.75 14.57
CA TYR A 318 17.79 -11.78 13.38
C TYR A 318 17.60 -13.19 12.77
N PRO A 319 18.64 -14.04 12.63
CA PRO A 319 18.46 -15.39 12.08
C PRO A 319 17.52 -16.26 12.94
N GLU A 320 17.62 -16.13 14.26
CA GLU A 320 16.75 -16.85 15.20
C GLU A 320 15.31 -16.33 15.09
N PHE A 321 15.13 -15.01 14.95
CA PHE A 321 13.83 -14.39 14.71
C PHE A 321 13.18 -14.88 13.42
N GLU A 322 13.95 -14.92 12.33
CA GLU A 322 13.48 -15.40 11.03
C GLU A 322 13.03 -16.86 11.10
N ASN A 323 13.82 -17.72 11.77
CA ASN A 323 13.50 -19.13 11.94
C ASN A 323 12.23 -19.34 12.81
N MET A 324 12.15 -18.61 13.93
CA MET A 324 11.00 -18.66 14.84
C MET A 324 9.72 -18.21 14.13
N LEU A 325 9.77 -17.14 13.33
CA LEU A 325 8.62 -16.69 12.55
C LEU A 325 8.17 -17.74 11.53
N LYS A 326 9.10 -18.33 10.76
CA LYS A 326 8.76 -19.41 9.81
C LYS A 326 8.07 -20.58 10.51
N GLU A 327 8.66 -21.03 11.61
CA GLU A 327 8.15 -22.15 12.39
C GLU A 327 6.72 -21.90 12.87
N ASN A 328 6.48 -20.74 13.49
CA ASN A 328 5.17 -20.38 14.00
C ASN A 328 4.14 -20.25 12.88
N ILE A 329 4.49 -19.65 11.74
CA ILE A 329 3.57 -19.54 10.61
C ILE A 329 3.21 -20.91 10.04
N ILE A 330 4.15 -21.85 9.96
CA ILE A 330 3.86 -23.22 9.52
C ILE A 330 2.98 -23.95 10.54
N GLN A 331 3.34 -23.89 11.83
CA GLN A 331 2.64 -24.61 12.89
C GLN A 331 1.21 -24.10 13.12
N TYR A 332 1.02 -22.79 13.15
CA TYR A 332 -0.28 -22.18 13.40
C TYR A 332 -1.08 -21.91 12.11
N GLY A 333 -0.41 -21.78 10.96
CA GLY A 333 -1.06 -21.61 9.66
C GLY A 333 -1.97 -22.78 9.26
N ARG A 334 -1.80 -23.97 9.86
CA ARG A 334 -2.73 -25.11 9.69
C ARG A 334 -4.15 -24.81 10.18
N THR A 335 -4.32 -23.77 11.02
CA THR A 335 -5.63 -23.34 11.52
C THR A 335 -6.42 -22.55 10.49
N LEU A 336 -5.77 -22.04 9.43
CA LEU A 336 -6.41 -21.33 8.33
C LEU A 336 -7.17 -22.32 7.43
N ARG A 337 -8.45 -22.52 7.73
CA ARG A 337 -9.35 -23.42 6.98
C ARG A 337 -10.11 -22.68 5.90
N SER A 338 -10.29 -21.38 6.06
CA SER A 338 -10.90 -20.48 5.07
C SER A 338 -10.03 -20.29 3.83
N LEU A 339 -8.71 -20.53 3.94
CA LEU A 339 -7.74 -20.38 2.85
C LEU A 339 -7.83 -21.54 1.84
N GLY A 340 -7.98 -21.21 0.56
CA GLY A 340 -8.06 -22.15 -0.55
C GLY A 340 -6.74 -22.87 -0.87
N ALA A 341 -6.82 -24.00 -1.58
CA ALA A 341 -5.67 -24.87 -1.85
C ALA A 341 -4.59 -24.24 -2.76
N GLY A 342 -4.95 -23.27 -3.60
CA GLY A 342 -4.03 -22.54 -4.47
C GLY A 342 -3.52 -21.23 -3.88
N GLU A 343 -3.94 -20.89 -2.66
CA GLU A 343 -3.63 -19.61 -2.03
C GLU A 343 -2.38 -19.69 -1.15
N SER A 344 -1.89 -18.53 -0.72
CA SER A 344 -0.69 -18.42 0.12
C SER A 344 -0.93 -17.58 1.38
N VAL A 345 -0.16 -17.87 2.42
CA VAL A 345 0.01 -16.97 3.56
C VAL A 345 1.18 -16.06 3.25
N ILE A 346 0.94 -14.75 3.23
CA ILE A 346 1.94 -13.73 2.96
C ILE A 346 2.20 -12.97 4.25
N VAL A 347 3.43 -12.99 4.75
CA VAL A 347 3.80 -12.33 6.00
C VAL A 347 4.77 -11.21 5.71
N ASN A 348 4.34 -9.97 5.95
CA ASN A 348 5.17 -8.79 5.87
C ASN A 348 5.60 -8.37 7.28
N VAL A 349 6.89 -8.19 7.51
CA VAL A 349 7.43 -7.68 8.77
C VAL A 349 8.21 -6.41 8.49
N ASP A 350 7.79 -5.30 9.09
CA ASP A 350 8.50 -4.01 9.06
C ASP A 350 9.29 -3.81 10.35
N PHE A 351 10.60 -3.64 10.27
CA PHE A 351 11.46 -3.37 11.44
C PHE A 351 11.59 -1.87 11.75
N GLY A 352 11.01 -1.00 10.92
CA GLY A 352 10.97 0.44 11.12
C GLY A 352 12.29 1.16 10.82
N SER A 353 12.36 2.44 11.18
CA SER A 353 13.46 3.33 10.81
C SER A 353 14.73 3.18 11.66
N ILE A 354 14.71 2.30 12.66
CA ILE A 354 15.78 2.23 13.66
C ILE A 354 16.94 1.36 13.19
N ILE A 355 16.68 0.46 12.25
CA ILE A 355 17.69 -0.43 11.66
C ILE A 355 18.35 0.16 10.40
N ARG A 356 18.21 1.48 10.18
CA ARG A 356 18.82 2.20 9.04
C ARG A 356 20.33 2.04 8.98
N ASP A 357 20.97 1.99 10.15
CA ASP A 357 22.43 1.94 10.27
C ASP A 357 22.94 0.48 10.46
N SER A 358 22.05 -0.51 10.28
CA SER A 358 22.38 -1.94 10.42
C SER A 358 22.39 -2.64 9.07
N LYS A 359 23.01 -3.83 9.01
CA LYS A 359 22.97 -4.74 7.86
C LYS A 359 21.64 -5.48 7.74
N MET A 360 20.74 -5.32 8.70
CA MET A 360 19.43 -5.97 8.64
C MET A 360 18.57 -5.35 7.54
N PRO A 361 17.73 -6.15 6.87
CA PRO A 361 16.76 -5.60 5.96
C PRO A 361 15.73 -4.76 6.71
N ARG A 362 15.37 -3.59 6.18
CA ARG A 362 14.28 -2.74 6.71
C ARG A 362 12.96 -3.50 6.84
N SER A 363 12.73 -4.47 5.95
CA SER A 363 11.60 -5.38 6.06
C SER A 363 11.83 -6.71 5.40
N ILE A 364 11.02 -7.70 5.77
CA ILE A 364 10.98 -8.99 5.11
C ILE A 364 9.57 -9.35 4.68
N ARG A 365 9.48 -10.06 3.56
CA ARG A 365 8.25 -10.67 3.09
C ARG A 365 8.46 -12.16 2.92
N MET A 366 7.61 -12.95 3.55
CA MET A 366 7.56 -14.40 3.36
C MET A 366 6.29 -14.78 2.60
N ILE A 367 6.41 -15.66 1.60
CA ILE A 367 5.26 -16.24 0.91
C ILE A 367 5.27 -17.75 1.16
N ILE A 368 4.22 -18.25 1.80
CA ILE A 368 4.09 -19.65 2.19
C ILE A 368 2.85 -20.24 1.51
N PRO A 369 3.02 -21.12 0.51
CA PRO A 369 1.88 -21.78 -0.13
C PRO A 369 1.07 -22.59 0.88
N LYS A 370 -0.27 -22.48 0.81
CA LYS A 370 -1.18 -23.26 1.65
C LYS A 370 -0.96 -24.76 1.50
N SER A 371 -0.67 -25.21 0.28
CA SER A 371 -0.31 -26.60 -0.02
C SER A 371 0.88 -27.12 0.79
N SER A 372 1.90 -26.29 1.06
CA SER A 372 3.05 -26.68 1.89
C SER A 372 2.70 -26.75 3.38
N ILE A 373 1.86 -25.84 3.87
CA ILE A 373 1.31 -25.88 5.24
C ILE A 373 0.48 -27.16 5.44
N ASP A 374 -0.37 -27.50 4.47
CA ASP A 374 -1.22 -28.68 4.53
C ASP A 374 -0.42 -29.98 4.41
N ALA A 375 0.63 -30.00 3.58
CA ALA A 375 1.53 -31.14 3.48
C ALA A 375 2.25 -31.39 4.81
N TYR A 376 2.67 -30.33 5.52
CA TYR A 376 3.20 -30.44 6.87
C TYR A 376 2.14 -30.95 7.86
N ALA A 377 0.93 -30.39 7.85
CA ALA A 377 -0.15 -30.80 8.75
C ALA A 377 -0.55 -32.29 8.57
N LYS A 378 -0.39 -32.83 7.35
CA LYS A 378 -0.63 -34.24 7.02
C LYS A 378 0.58 -35.15 7.26
N GLY A 379 1.72 -34.61 7.73
CA GLY A 379 2.96 -35.36 7.91
C GLY A 379 3.66 -35.77 6.61
N GLN A 380 3.27 -35.20 5.46
CA GLN A 380 3.89 -35.47 4.15
C GLN A 380 5.21 -34.73 3.97
N LYS A 381 5.36 -33.58 4.64
CA LYS A 381 6.61 -32.82 4.71
C LYS A 381 6.98 -32.57 6.17
N SER A 382 8.27 -32.62 6.47
CA SER A 382 8.81 -32.16 7.75
C SER A 382 8.82 -30.63 7.82
N LEU A 383 8.87 -30.09 9.04
CA LEU A 383 8.96 -28.66 9.29
C LEU A 383 10.16 -28.04 8.54
N GLU A 384 11.32 -28.70 8.59
CA GLU A 384 12.55 -28.23 7.96
C GLU A 384 12.50 -28.25 6.42
N GLN A 385 11.75 -29.19 5.83
CA GLN A 385 11.51 -29.18 4.39
C GLN A 385 10.66 -27.97 3.99
N VAL A 386 9.59 -27.68 4.74
CA VAL A 386 8.73 -26.52 4.44
C VAL A 386 9.48 -25.21 4.66
N LYS A 387 10.26 -25.08 5.75
CA LYS A 387 11.08 -23.87 6.01
C LYS A 387 12.01 -23.50 4.85
N LYS A 388 12.53 -24.50 4.12
CA LYS A 388 13.41 -24.30 2.95
C LYS A 388 12.67 -23.87 1.68
N GLU A 389 11.38 -24.15 1.58
CA GLU A 389 10.54 -23.78 0.44
C GLU A 389 9.98 -22.36 0.55
N ILE A 390 10.05 -21.74 1.73
CA ILE A 390 9.56 -20.38 1.95
C ILE A 390 10.40 -19.40 1.15
N ASP A 391 9.77 -18.70 0.22
CA ASP A 391 10.38 -17.57 -0.48
C ASP A 391 10.42 -16.36 0.46
N ILE A 392 11.62 -15.80 0.66
CA ILE A 392 11.86 -14.66 1.54
C ILE A 392 12.51 -13.55 0.74
N LYS A 393 11.76 -12.46 0.58
CA LYS A 393 12.30 -11.22 0.03
C LYS A 393 12.73 -10.31 1.17
N LYS A 394 14.03 -9.98 1.19
CA LYS A 394 14.63 -9.01 2.10
C LYS A 394 14.63 -7.64 1.42
N LEU A 395 14.01 -6.65 2.05
CA LEU A 395 13.79 -5.34 1.47
C LEU A 395 14.61 -4.29 2.24
N GLN A 396 15.37 -3.47 1.51
CA GLN A 396 16.18 -2.39 2.06
C GLN A 396 15.38 -1.08 2.20
N GLY A 397 14.25 -0.96 1.50
CA GLY A 397 13.26 0.10 1.72
C GLY A 397 12.42 -0.12 2.98
N SER A 398 12.10 0.97 3.69
CA SER A 398 11.12 0.95 4.80
C SER A 398 9.72 0.74 4.23
N VAL A 399 8.95 -0.17 4.82
CA VAL A 399 7.55 -0.50 4.44
C VAL A 399 6.63 0.73 4.51
N GLY A 400 6.99 1.74 5.31
CA GLY A 400 6.18 2.94 5.52
C GLY A 400 6.88 4.30 5.40
N SER A 401 7.95 4.47 4.59
CA SER A 401 8.64 5.78 4.50
C SER A 401 8.31 6.62 3.25
N SER A 402 7.04 6.70 2.85
CA SER A 402 6.55 8.03 2.47
C SER A 402 6.31 8.79 3.77
N SER A 403 7.26 9.69 4.07
CA SER A 403 7.25 10.65 5.17
C SER A 403 5.85 11.11 5.59
N THR A 404 5.60 11.16 6.92
CA THR A 404 4.45 11.78 7.61
C THR A 404 3.07 11.11 7.50
N PHE A 405 2.95 9.82 7.86
CA PHE A 405 1.63 9.25 8.21
C PHE A 405 1.51 9.03 9.71
N ILE A 406 0.80 9.97 10.35
CA ILE A 406 0.28 9.79 11.70
C ILE A 406 -0.74 8.65 11.67
N TYR A 407 -0.45 7.64 12.49
CA TYR A 407 -1.32 6.62 13.06
C TYR A 407 -2.82 6.71 12.75
N ASN A 408 -3.29 5.75 11.97
CA ASN A 408 -4.54 5.04 12.25
C ASN A 408 -4.41 3.62 11.68
N GLY A 409 -4.50 2.62 12.55
CA GLY A 409 -4.14 1.21 12.34
C GLY A 409 -4.98 0.42 11.33
N SER A 410 -5.31 1.01 10.18
CA SER A 410 -6.07 0.35 9.11
C SER A 410 -5.50 0.57 7.71
N SER A 411 -4.23 0.98 7.57
CA SER A 411 -3.59 0.93 6.25
C SER A 411 -3.10 -0.48 5.94
N ASN A 412 -3.86 -1.21 5.12
CA ASN A 412 -3.61 -2.58 4.65
C ASN A 412 -2.58 -2.65 3.49
N PHE A 413 -1.58 -1.76 3.46
CA PHE A 413 -0.73 -1.59 2.27
C PHE A 413 0.45 -2.56 2.22
N PHE A 414 0.74 -3.03 1.00
CA PHE A 414 1.97 -3.72 0.72
C PHE A 414 3.18 -2.82 1.02
N PRO A 415 4.26 -3.37 1.61
CA PRO A 415 5.57 -2.77 1.48
C PRO A 415 5.90 -2.53 0.02
N ALA A 416 6.40 -1.35 -0.28
CA ALA A 416 7.07 -1.14 -1.54
C ALA A 416 8.34 -2.01 -1.57
N VAL A 417 8.40 -2.92 -2.55
CA VAL A 417 9.57 -3.76 -2.79
C VAL A 417 10.60 -2.88 -3.49
N TYR A 418 11.63 -2.49 -2.75
CA TYR A 418 12.83 -1.91 -3.35
C TYR A 418 14.02 -2.77 -2.91
N GLU A 419 14.58 -3.53 -3.85
CA GLU A 419 16.02 -3.82 -3.81
C GLU A 419 16.71 -2.51 -4.15
N THR A 420 17.00 -1.68 -3.15
CA THR A 420 17.86 -0.53 -3.38
C THR A 420 19.29 -1.03 -3.52
N VAL A 421 19.99 -0.51 -4.53
CA VAL A 421 21.46 -0.52 -4.60
C VAL A 421 21.99 0.07 -3.28
N PRO A 422 23.10 -0.45 -2.70
CA PRO A 422 23.65 0.08 -1.45
C PRO A 422 23.78 1.60 -1.48
N GLU A 423 23.30 2.28 -0.44
CA GLU A 423 23.37 3.73 -0.30
C GLU A 423 24.85 4.17 -0.47
N PRO A 424 25.16 5.15 -1.35
CA PRO A 424 26.49 5.75 -1.37
C PRO A 424 26.76 6.39 -0.01
N PRO A 425 28.03 6.43 0.45
CA PRO A 425 28.38 6.99 1.75
C PRO A 425 27.82 8.40 1.87
N ALA A 426 27.18 8.69 3.01
CA ALA A 426 26.55 9.99 3.27
C ALA A 426 27.52 11.12 2.92
N ALA A 427 27.09 12.01 2.03
CA ALA A 427 27.90 13.17 1.63
C ALA A 427 28.30 13.96 2.88
N PRO A 428 29.56 14.43 2.99
CA PRO A 428 30.03 15.11 4.19
C PRO A 428 29.16 16.34 4.46
N VAL A 429 28.55 16.37 5.64
CA VAL A 429 27.76 17.51 6.11
C VAL A 429 28.72 18.67 6.40
N ILE A 430 28.81 19.63 5.47
CA ILE A 430 29.54 20.88 5.69
C ILE A 430 28.74 21.72 6.69
N LYS A 431 29.08 21.61 7.97
CA LYS A 431 28.51 22.46 9.03
C LYS A 431 29.07 23.88 8.92
N GLY A 432 28.38 24.75 8.19
CA GLY A 432 28.66 26.18 8.18
C GLY A 432 28.13 26.85 9.45
N THR A 433 29.00 27.36 10.31
CA THR A 433 28.58 28.23 11.43
C THR A 433 28.23 29.61 10.89
N SER A 434 26.94 29.92 10.76
CA SER A 434 26.49 31.29 10.47
C SER A 434 26.75 32.18 11.69
N ARG A 435 27.88 32.90 11.69
CA ARG A 435 28.11 34.00 12.63
C ARG A 435 27.30 35.20 12.16
N SER A 436 26.12 35.37 12.75
CA SER A 436 25.35 36.62 12.69
C SER A 436 26.22 37.77 13.23
N ARG A 437 26.70 38.65 12.33
CA ARG A 437 27.29 39.94 12.71
C ARG A 437 26.14 40.90 13.03
N SER A 438 25.87 41.07 14.32
CA SER A 438 25.13 42.22 14.84
C SER A 438 25.82 43.51 14.39
N ARG A 439 25.16 44.29 13.52
CA ARG A 439 25.53 45.68 13.23
C ARG A 439 24.98 46.54 14.37
N SER A 440 25.87 47.07 15.21
CA SER A 440 25.51 48.18 16.10
C SER A 440 25.37 49.45 15.25
N ASN A 441 24.19 50.06 15.26
CA ASN A 441 24.00 51.41 14.73
C ASN A 441 24.70 52.42 15.65
N ARG A 442 25.41 53.36 15.04
CA ARG A 442 25.86 54.62 15.62
C ARG A 442 25.14 55.74 14.89
#